data_AF-A0A3D3P2K7-F1
#
_entry.id   AF-A0A3D3P2K7-F1
#
_cell.length_a   1.000
_cell.length_b   1.000
_cell.length_c   1.000
_cell.angle_alpha   90.00
_cell.angle_beta   90.00
_cell.angle_gamma   90.00
#
_symmetry.space_group_name_H-M   'P 1'
#
loop_
_entity.id
_entity.type
_entity.pdbx_description
1 polymer ?
#
loop_
_entity_poly.entity_id
_entity_poly.type
_entity_poly.pdbx_seq_one_letter_code
_entity_poly.pdbx_strand_id
1 'polypeptide(L)'
;MDQLSVGAGLKNHALLIDCQEQSIKPVRLPKGLNLVVADSGVKHALADGEYRERRQACEAALEILHENSWRNISLESVLKNQDALGDRLFKRARHAVTEMQRVNEFSDALINNQIPKMAQLMQDSHNSLRDDFEVSCPELDVLVDAGFAFGVEKGHAGSRMTGAGFGGSTIHLVHESIASSFIEHLRSRYQKAFGRELNCFITQASDGARLQSLDTLKPAL
;
A
#
# COMPACT_ATOMS: atom_id res chain seq x y z
N MET A 1 5.45 4.47 -11.08
CA MET A 1 5.00 3.17 -10.52
C MET A 1 3.81 2.67 -11.31
N ASP A 2 2.71 3.43 -11.38
CA ASP A 2 1.44 3.03 -12.00
C ASP A 2 1.58 2.51 -13.43
N GLN A 3 2.34 3.20 -14.30
CA GLN A 3 2.56 2.78 -15.67
C GLN A 3 3.27 1.41 -15.75
N LEU A 4 4.21 1.15 -14.83
CA LEU A 4 4.93 -0.12 -14.77
C LEU A 4 4.01 -1.24 -14.29
N SER A 5 3.17 -0.99 -13.28
CA SER A 5 2.19 -1.98 -12.80
C SER A 5 1.17 -2.35 -13.87
N VAL A 6 0.69 -1.38 -14.65
CA VAL A 6 -0.23 -1.62 -15.77
C VAL A 6 0.44 -2.35 -16.92
N GLY A 7 1.68 -1.99 -17.26
CA GLY A 7 2.40 -2.56 -18.40
C GLY A 7 2.98 -3.95 -18.13
N ALA A 8 3.59 -4.16 -16.96
CA ALA A 8 4.40 -5.34 -16.64
C ALA A 8 3.71 -6.34 -15.70
N GLY A 9 2.39 -6.17 -15.45
CA GLY A 9 1.61 -7.09 -14.63
C GLY A 9 1.79 -8.54 -15.08
N LEU A 10 1.88 -9.45 -14.13
CA LEU A 10 1.98 -10.89 -14.38
C LEU A 10 0.96 -11.60 -13.51
N LYS A 11 0.13 -12.45 -14.12
CA LYS A 11 -0.92 -13.18 -13.42
C LYS A 11 -0.38 -13.90 -12.17
N ASN A 12 -1.08 -13.75 -11.05
CA ASN A 12 -0.72 -14.28 -9.72
C ASN A 12 0.59 -13.76 -9.11
N HIS A 13 1.15 -12.65 -9.62
CA HIS A 13 2.37 -12.05 -9.08
C HIS A 13 2.15 -10.58 -8.71
N ALA A 14 2.70 -10.17 -7.58
CA ALA A 14 3.05 -8.77 -7.35
C ALA A 14 4.34 -8.44 -8.10
N LEU A 15 4.64 -7.16 -8.29
CA LEU A 15 5.88 -6.70 -8.91
C LEU A 15 6.72 -5.97 -7.86
N LEU A 16 7.90 -6.51 -7.55
CA LEU A 16 8.92 -5.78 -6.82
C LEU A 16 9.67 -4.90 -7.82
N ILE A 17 9.50 -3.58 -7.70
CA ILE A 17 10.07 -2.60 -8.63
C ILE A 17 11.18 -1.85 -7.92
N ASP A 18 12.38 -1.91 -8.49
CA ASP A 18 13.48 -1.06 -8.08
C ASP A 18 13.37 0.28 -8.83
N CYS A 19 12.96 1.35 -8.14
CA CYS A 19 12.78 2.66 -8.79
C CYS A 19 14.10 3.34 -9.20
N GLN A 20 15.24 2.93 -8.64
CA GLN A 20 16.54 3.51 -8.98
C GLN A 20 17.13 2.80 -10.21
N GLU A 21 17.16 1.47 -10.17
CA GLU A 21 17.70 0.63 -11.26
C GLU A 21 16.66 0.36 -12.38
N GLN A 22 15.40 0.74 -12.15
CA GLN A 22 14.25 0.50 -13.04
C GLN A 22 14.03 -0.99 -13.35
N SER A 23 14.45 -1.88 -12.45
CA SER A 23 14.28 -3.33 -12.60
C SER A 23 12.94 -3.79 -12.03
N ILE A 24 12.39 -4.86 -12.60
CA ILE A 24 11.12 -5.46 -12.19
C ILE A 24 11.35 -6.94 -11.90
N LYS A 25 11.03 -7.36 -10.68
CA LYS A 25 11.07 -8.76 -10.25
C LYS A 25 9.65 -9.21 -9.88
N PRO A 26 9.04 -10.14 -10.63
CA PRO A 26 7.77 -10.72 -10.23
C PRO A 26 7.91 -11.53 -8.93
N VAL A 27 6.99 -11.33 -7.99
CA VAL A 27 6.90 -12.03 -6.71
C VAL A 27 5.57 -12.73 -6.64
N ARG A 28 5.59 -14.07 -6.62
CA ARG A 28 4.37 -14.86 -6.63
C ARG A 28 3.56 -14.65 -5.36
N LEU A 29 2.27 -14.38 -5.51
CA LEU A 29 1.35 -14.30 -4.37
C LEU A 29 1.08 -15.72 -3.81
N PRO A 30 0.90 -15.86 -2.48
CA PRO A 30 0.41 -17.09 -1.88
C PRO A 30 -0.87 -17.60 -2.54
N LYS A 31 -0.99 -18.93 -2.67
CA LYS A 31 -2.19 -19.55 -3.23
C LYS A 31 -3.40 -19.26 -2.34
N GLY A 32 -4.56 -19.04 -2.96
CA GLY A 32 -5.81 -18.75 -2.26
C GLY A 32 -5.86 -17.35 -1.67
N LEU A 33 -4.86 -16.50 -1.85
CA LEU A 33 -4.89 -15.12 -1.39
C LEU A 33 -5.49 -14.21 -2.48
N ASN A 34 -6.57 -13.52 -2.13
CA ASN A 34 -7.21 -12.51 -2.95
C ASN A 34 -6.92 -11.11 -2.40
N LEU A 35 -7.10 -10.12 -3.25
CA LEU A 35 -7.06 -8.71 -2.87
C LEU A 35 -8.50 -8.21 -2.78
N VAL A 36 -8.83 -7.58 -1.67
CA VAL A 36 -10.06 -6.80 -1.52
C VAL A 36 -9.66 -5.33 -1.57
N VAL A 37 -10.29 -4.58 -2.46
CA VAL A 37 -10.11 -3.12 -2.58
C VAL A 37 -11.37 -2.45 -2.09
N ALA A 38 -11.23 -1.55 -1.12
CA ALA A 38 -12.32 -0.75 -0.59
C ALA A 38 -12.07 0.73 -0.91
N ASP A 39 -12.96 1.35 -1.69
CA ASP A 39 -12.93 2.76 -2.02
C ASP A 39 -13.75 3.54 -0.99
N SER A 40 -13.09 4.43 -0.26
CA SER A 40 -13.71 5.29 0.74
C SER A 40 -14.71 6.28 0.14
N GLY A 41 -14.67 6.52 -1.16
CA GLY A 41 -15.49 7.54 -1.82
C GLY A 41 -15.09 8.98 -1.48
N VAL A 42 -14.03 9.17 -0.68
CA VAL A 42 -13.50 10.48 -0.32
C VAL A 42 -12.43 10.89 -1.32
N LYS A 43 -12.60 12.09 -1.87
CA LYS A 43 -11.61 12.79 -2.69
C LYS A 43 -11.31 14.12 -2.04
N HIS A 44 -10.15 14.28 -1.42
CA HIS A 44 -9.75 15.60 -0.95
C HIS A 44 -9.24 16.43 -2.14
N ALA A 45 -9.94 17.54 -2.43
CA ALA A 45 -9.61 18.47 -3.52
C ALA A 45 -8.20 19.10 -3.42
N LEU A 46 -7.55 18.95 -2.26
CA LEU A 46 -6.20 19.46 -1.96
C LEU A 46 -5.09 18.43 -2.22
N ALA A 47 -5.41 17.22 -2.66
CA ALA A 47 -4.44 16.11 -2.77
C ALA A 47 -3.22 16.45 -3.65
N ASP A 48 -3.37 17.23 -4.72
CA ASP A 48 -2.24 17.63 -5.58
C ASP A 48 -1.27 18.61 -4.89
N GLY A 49 -1.79 19.47 -4.01
CA GLY A 49 -0.98 20.38 -3.21
C GLY A 49 -0.24 19.62 -2.10
N GLU A 50 -0.96 18.77 -1.38
CA GLU A 50 -0.41 17.95 -0.30
C GLU A 50 0.66 16.97 -0.82
N TYR A 51 0.41 16.31 -1.95
CA TYR A 51 1.39 15.41 -2.57
C TYR A 51 2.68 16.16 -2.93
N ARG A 52 2.56 17.36 -3.51
CA ARG A 52 3.70 18.22 -3.82
C ARG A 52 4.46 18.62 -2.56
N GLU A 53 3.77 18.97 -1.49
CA GLU A 53 4.40 19.30 -0.22
C GLU A 53 5.19 18.11 0.35
N ARG A 54 4.64 16.90 0.31
CA ARG A 54 5.35 15.68 0.77
C ARG A 54 6.61 15.44 -0.05
N ARG A 55 6.52 15.60 -1.37
CA ARG A 55 7.68 15.51 -2.27
C ARG A 55 8.76 16.54 -1.90
N GLN A 56 8.39 17.81 -1.75
CA GLN A 56 9.32 18.88 -1.39
C GLN A 56 9.94 18.64 -0.01
N ALA A 57 9.19 18.14 0.96
CA ALA A 57 9.71 17.78 2.27
C ALA A 57 10.74 16.65 2.17
N CYS A 58 10.50 15.64 1.33
CA CYS A 58 11.49 14.60 1.09
C CYS A 58 12.76 15.14 0.39
N GLU A 59 12.61 16.00 -0.61
CA GLU A 59 13.75 16.64 -1.30
C GLU A 59 14.59 17.49 -0.33
N ALA A 60 13.95 18.31 0.52
CA ALA A 60 14.64 19.10 1.54
C ALA A 60 15.35 18.23 2.61
N ALA A 61 14.74 17.10 2.99
CA ALA A 61 15.37 16.17 3.92
C ALA A 61 16.63 15.52 3.33
N LEU A 62 16.62 15.19 2.03
CA LEU A 62 17.79 14.69 1.32
C LEU A 62 18.93 15.72 1.29
N GLU A 63 18.62 17.00 1.06
CA GLU A 63 19.60 18.09 1.08
C GLU A 63 20.29 18.22 2.45
N ILE A 64 19.52 18.17 3.55
CA ILE A 64 20.03 18.22 4.93
C ILE A 64 20.88 16.99 5.25
N LEU A 65 20.48 15.82 4.76
CA LEU A 65 21.22 14.56 4.94
C LEU A 65 22.42 14.42 3.99
N HIS A 66 22.63 15.39 3.11
CA HIS A 66 23.71 15.42 2.11
C HIS A 66 23.74 14.18 1.20
N GLU A 67 22.56 13.71 0.79
CA GLU A 67 22.40 12.53 -0.05
C GLU A 67 21.49 12.81 -1.25
N ASN A 68 21.73 12.11 -2.36
CA ASN A 68 20.96 12.29 -3.60
C ASN A 68 19.89 11.20 -3.80
N SER A 69 19.90 10.17 -2.96
CA SER A 69 18.96 9.05 -3.04
C SER A 69 18.68 8.51 -1.65
N TRP A 70 17.40 8.26 -1.38
CA TRP A 70 16.97 7.59 -0.14
C TRP A 70 17.64 6.23 0.05
N ARG A 71 18.02 5.54 -1.04
CA ARG A 71 18.70 4.24 -1.00
C ARG A 71 20.00 4.26 -0.20
N ASN A 72 20.68 5.40 -0.13
CA ASN A 72 21.96 5.55 0.56
C ASN A 72 21.79 5.89 2.05
N ILE A 73 20.56 6.13 2.51
CA ILE A 73 20.27 6.62 3.85
C ILE A 73 19.81 5.46 4.73
N SER A 74 20.53 5.26 5.84
CA SER A 74 20.10 4.36 6.90
C SER A 74 19.16 5.06 7.90
N LEU A 75 18.32 4.28 8.60
CA LEU A 75 17.51 4.81 9.70
C LEU A 75 18.38 5.46 10.79
N GLU A 76 19.56 4.88 11.07
CA GLU A 76 20.52 5.47 12.02
C GLU A 76 20.97 6.88 11.60
N SER A 77 21.20 7.11 10.30
CA SER A 77 21.53 8.44 9.78
C SER A 77 20.38 9.43 10.01
N VAL A 78 19.13 9.02 9.76
CA VAL A 78 17.96 9.85 10.03
C VAL A 78 17.83 10.20 11.52
N LEU A 79 18.02 9.21 12.41
CA LEU A 79 17.95 9.41 13.86
C LEU A 79 19.04 10.37 14.37
N LYS A 80 20.27 10.24 13.88
CA LYS A 80 21.39 11.13 14.25
C LYS A 80 21.18 12.58 13.83
N ASN A 81 20.42 12.82 12.76
CA ASN A 81 20.16 14.14 12.20
C ASN A 81 18.76 14.68 12.55
N GLN A 82 18.09 14.11 13.55
CA GLN A 82 16.73 14.51 13.95
C GLN A 82 16.62 16.02 14.24
N ASP A 83 17.57 16.58 14.98
CA ASP A 83 17.57 18.01 15.34
C ASP A 83 17.73 18.91 14.11
N ALA A 84 18.58 18.51 13.15
CA ALA A 84 18.81 19.27 11.92
C ALA A 84 17.61 19.20 10.96
N LEU A 85 16.92 18.06 10.90
CA LEU A 85 15.73 17.87 10.10
C LEU A 85 14.52 18.63 10.68
N GLY A 86 14.45 18.77 12.01
CA GLY A 86 13.24 19.22 12.70
C GLY A 86 12.08 18.21 12.58
N ASP A 87 11.01 18.41 13.36
CA ASP A 87 9.94 17.40 13.53
C ASP A 87 9.33 16.94 12.20
N ARG A 88 8.98 17.88 11.33
CA ARG A 88 8.29 17.58 10.08
C ARG A 88 9.15 16.78 9.12
N LEU A 89 10.36 17.24 8.80
CA LEU A 89 11.22 16.54 7.83
C LEU A 89 11.74 15.22 8.39
N PHE A 90 11.99 15.16 9.70
CA PHE A 90 12.37 13.93 10.39
C PHE A 90 11.32 12.83 10.19
N LYS A 91 10.04 13.14 10.40
CA LYS A 91 8.95 12.18 10.17
C LYS A 91 8.88 11.71 8.71
N ARG A 92 8.98 12.62 7.74
CA ARG A 92 8.97 12.25 6.31
C ARG A 92 10.18 11.38 5.94
N ALA A 93 11.37 11.72 6.44
CA ALA A 93 12.60 10.94 6.24
C ALA A 93 12.49 9.54 6.86
N ARG A 94 11.98 9.45 8.10
CA ARG A 94 11.76 8.18 8.81
C ARG A 94 10.77 7.28 8.04
N HIS A 95 9.68 7.85 7.54
CA HIS A 95 8.77 7.11 6.66
C HIS A 95 9.50 6.57 5.43
N ALA A 96 10.20 7.43 4.69
CA ALA A 96 10.87 7.07 3.45
C ALA A 96 11.86 5.91 3.62
N VAL A 97 12.74 5.97 4.62
CA VAL A 97 13.74 4.92 4.86
C VAL A 97 13.12 3.63 5.36
N THR A 98 12.15 3.71 6.28
CA THR A 98 11.54 2.51 6.86
C THR A 98 10.57 1.82 5.89
N GLU A 99 9.88 2.56 5.02
CA GLU A 99 8.99 1.97 4.01
C GLU A 99 9.79 1.19 2.95
N MET A 100 10.94 1.69 2.51
CA MET A 100 11.81 0.93 1.60
C MET A 100 12.28 -0.39 2.21
N GLN A 101 12.63 -0.38 3.50
CA GLN A 101 12.97 -1.62 4.20
C GLN A 101 11.77 -2.58 4.26
N ARG A 102 10.58 -2.07 4.64
CA ARG A 102 9.34 -2.86 4.70
C ARG A 102 8.97 -3.49 3.36
N VAL A 103 9.22 -2.81 2.24
CA VAL A 103 8.96 -3.37 0.90
C VAL A 103 9.77 -4.64 0.65
N ASN A 104 11.06 -4.64 1.00
CA ASN A 104 11.91 -5.82 0.86
C ASN A 104 11.47 -6.94 1.81
N GLU A 105 11.22 -6.62 3.08
CA GLU A 105 10.70 -7.59 4.06
C GLU A 105 9.36 -8.19 3.64
N PHE A 106 8.48 -7.39 3.02
CA PHE A 106 7.17 -7.85 2.56
C PHE A 106 7.30 -8.78 1.35
N SER A 107 8.21 -8.49 0.42
CA SER A 107 8.55 -9.39 -0.68
C SER A 107 9.02 -10.75 -0.14
N ASP A 108 9.92 -10.75 0.85
CA ASP A 108 10.40 -12.00 1.45
C ASP A 108 9.28 -12.73 2.21
N ALA A 109 8.40 -12.01 2.92
CA ALA A 109 7.26 -12.59 3.59
C ALA A 109 6.27 -13.24 2.61
N LEU A 110 6.04 -12.64 1.44
CA LEU A 110 5.23 -13.22 0.37
C LEU A 110 5.85 -14.53 -0.16
N ILE A 111 7.15 -14.52 -0.47
CA ILE A 111 7.88 -15.68 -0.99
C ILE A 111 7.82 -16.86 0.00
N ASN A 112 7.95 -16.56 1.29
CA ASN A 112 7.96 -17.56 2.35
C ASN A 112 6.57 -17.87 2.95
N ASN A 113 5.50 -17.30 2.37
CA ASN A 113 4.12 -17.47 2.84
C ASN A 113 3.92 -17.15 4.34
N GLN A 114 4.59 -16.09 4.83
CA GLN A 114 4.57 -15.69 6.23
C GLN A 114 3.40 -14.73 6.51
N ILE A 115 2.17 -15.24 6.47
CA ILE A 115 0.94 -14.45 6.62
C ILE A 115 0.96 -13.50 7.84
N PRO A 116 1.35 -13.92 9.06
CA PRO A 116 1.40 -13.00 10.20
C PRO A 116 2.40 -11.85 10.00
N LYS A 117 3.54 -12.11 9.36
CA LYS A 117 4.55 -11.07 9.06
C LYS A 117 4.05 -10.12 7.98
N MET A 118 3.35 -10.62 6.95
CA MET A 118 2.69 -9.77 5.96
C MET A 118 1.69 -8.83 6.60
N ALA A 119 0.85 -9.35 7.50
CA ALA A 119 -0.15 -8.55 8.21
C ALA A 119 0.50 -7.44 9.04
N GLN A 120 1.53 -7.78 9.81
CA GLN A 120 2.30 -6.81 10.60
C GLN A 120 2.92 -5.72 9.73
N LEU A 121 3.61 -6.11 8.64
CA LEU A 121 4.27 -5.16 7.73
C LEU A 121 3.29 -4.19 7.05
N MET A 122 2.10 -4.67 6.66
CA MET A 122 1.05 -3.80 6.13
C MET A 122 0.51 -2.84 7.20
N GLN A 123 0.37 -3.31 8.45
CA GLN A 123 -0.03 -2.45 9.57
C GLN A 123 0.99 -1.35 9.83
N ASP A 124 2.27 -1.73 9.93
CA ASP A 124 3.39 -0.81 10.19
C ASP A 124 3.52 0.23 9.07
N SER A 125 3.31 -0.20 7.83
CA SER A 125 3.28 0.71 6.69
C SER A 125 2.11 1.70 6.77
N HIS A 126 0.90 1.24 7.10
CA HIS A 126 -0.24 2.12 7.27
C HIS A 126 -0.05 3.12 8.41
N ASN A 127 0.42 2.66 9.57
CA ASN A 127 0.74 3.53 10.71
C ASN A 127 1.81 4.56 10.32
N SER A 128 2.85 4.16 9.59
CA SER A 128 3.87 5.09 9.09
C SER A 128 3.26 6.11 8.10
N LEU A 129 2.35 5.71 7.22
CA LEU A 129 1.65 6.65 6.33
C LEU A 129 0.73 7.62 7.08
N ARG A 130 0.08 7.16 8.15
CA ARG A 130 -0.80 7.99 8.99
C ARG A 130 -0.02 8.95 9.87
N ASP A 131 0.98 8.46 10.58
CA ASP A 131 1.64 9.16 11.69
C ASP A 131 2.92 9.88 11.25
N ASP A 132 3.70 9.29 10.33
CA ASP A 132 4.98 9.84 9.87
C ASP A 132 4.87 10.55 8.53
N PHE A 133 4.05 10.06 7.61
CA PHE A 133 3.87 10.68 6.31
C PHE A 133 2.65 11.61 6.28
N GLU A 134 1.71 11.41 7.21
CA GLU A 134 0.48 12.20 7.36
C GLU A 134 -0.28 12.32 6.03
N VAL A 135 -0.55 11.16 5.42
CA VAL A 135 -1.32 11.04 4.17
C VAL A 135 -2.56 10.15 4.31
N SER A 136 -2.84 9.64 5.50
CA SER A 136 -4.10 8.91 5.74
C SER A 136 -5.27 9.87 6.00
N CYS A 137 -6.45 9.31 6.26
CA CYS A 137 -7.62 10.04 6.73
C CYS A 137 -8.52 9.10 7.57
N PRO A 138 -9.48 9.63 8.35
CA PRO A 138 -10.32 8.82 9.22
C PRO A 138 -11.03 7.66 8.50
N GLU A 139 -11.47 7.87 7.26
CA GLU A 139 -12.10 6.84 6.44
C GLU A 139 -11.17 5.67 6.12
N LEU A 140 -9.92 5.96 5.75
CA LEU A 140 -8.92 4.94 5.46
C LEU A 140 -8.55 4.19 6.74
N ASP A 141 -8.36 4.91 7.84
CA ASP A 141 -7.99 4.35 9.14
C ASP A 141 -9.07 3.36 9.63
N VAL A 142 -10.35 3.75 9.55
CA VAL A 142 -11.48 2.87 9.92
C VAL A 142 -11.52 1.58 9.08
N LEU A 143 -11.23 1.67 7.78
CA LEU A 143 -11.21 0.50 6.90
C LEU A 143 -10.04 -0.43 7.23
N VAL A 144 -8.87 0.12 7.52
CA VAL A 144 -7.69 -0.67 7.92
C VAL A 144 -7.93 -1.33 9.28
N ASP A 145 -8.42 -0.59 10.27
CA ASP A 145 -8.76 -1.10 11.59
C ASP A 145 -9.85 -2.19 11.52
N ALA A 146 -10.85 -2.01 10.66
CA ALA A 146 -11.86 -3.03 10.42
C ALA A 146 -11.22 -4.32 9.87
N GLY A 147 -10.23 -4.20 8.97
CA GLY A 147 -9.47 -5.34 8.47
C GLY A 147 -8.79 -6.13 9.60
N PHE A 148 -8.01 -5.45 10.45
CA PHE A 148 -7.32 -6.10 11.57
C PHE A 148 -8.29 -6.64 12.64
N ALA A 149 -9.42 -5.97 12.88
CA ALA A 149 -10.44 -6.45 13.79
C ALA A 149 -11.16 -7.72 13.28
N PHE A 150 -11.08 -8.03 11.98
CA PHE A 150 -11.62 -9.28 11.46
C PHE A 150 -10.80 -10.48 11.95
N GLY A 151 -9.47 -10.36 11.94
CA GLY A 151 -8.53 -11.31 12.56
C GLY A 151 -7.72 -12.16 11.57
N VAL A 152 -6.41 -12.23 11.81
CA VAL A 152 -5.46 -13.03 11.00
C VAL A 152 -5.78 -14.52 11.06
N GLU A 153 -6.25 -14.99 12.21
CA GLU A 153 -6.69 -16.37 12.45
C GLU A 153 -7.88 -16.79 11.57
N LYS A 154 -8.64 -15.83 11.03
CA LYS A 154 -9.75 -16.08 10.11
C LYS A 154 -9.36 -16.00 8.65
N GLY A 155 -8.09 -15.75 8.34
CA GLY A 155 -7.59 -15.64 6.96
C GLY A 155 -7.42 -14.21 6.45
N HIS A 156 -7.44 -13.20 7.32
CA HIS A 156 -6.92 -11.86 6.99
C HIS A 156 -5.38 -11.89 6.98
N ALA A 157 -4.77 -11.20 6.03
CA ALA A 157 -3.32 -11.23 5.81
C ALA A 157 -2.69 -9.83 5.76
N GLY A 158 -3.46 -8.79 6.11
CA GLY A 158 -2.97 -7.41 6.19
C GLY A 158 -3.87 -6.40 5.49
N SER A 159 -3.77 -5.15 5.92
CA SER A 159 -4.54 -4.03 5.39
C SER A 159 -3.74 -2.75 5.47
N ARG A 160 -3.85 -1.90 4.45
CA ARG A 160 -3.30 -0.55 4.43
C ARG A 160 -4.04 0.31 3.40
N MET A 161 -3.91 1.63 3.52
CA MET A 161 -4.22 2.52 2.40
C MET A 161 -3.31 2.22 1.19
N THR A 162 -3.80 2.51 -0.01
CA THR A 162 -3.04 2.38 -1.26
C THR A 162 -3.22 3.63 -2.13
N GLY A 163 -2.22 3.94 -2.95
CA GLY A 163 -2.15 5.19 -3.71
C GLY A 163 -1.64 6.37 -2.89
N ALA A 164 -2.00 7.58 -3.30
CA ALA A 164 -1.46 8.83 -2.74
C ALA A 164 -1.97 9.18 -1.33
N GLY A 165 -3.11 8.60 -0.92
CA GLY A 165 -3.77 8.94 0.35
C GLY A 165 -4.74 10.11 0.23
N PHE A 166 -5.06 10.72 1.38
CA PHE A 166 -6.05 11.78 1.51
C PHE A 166 -7.43 11.35 0.96
N GLY A 167 -7.83 10.12 1.30
CA GLY A 167 -8.97 9.43 0.72
C GLY A 167 -8.55 8.37 -0.29
N GLY A 168 -9.42 8.07 -1.25
CA GLY A 168 -9.20 6.97 -2.19
C GLY A 168 -9.45 5.60 -1.55
N SER A 169 -8.55 4.64 -1.75
CA SER A 169 -8.80 3.23 -1.42
C SER A 169 -7.86 2.65 -0.37
N THR A 170 -8.36 1.61 0.31
CA THR A 170 -7.54 0.65 1.04
C THR A 170 -7.43 -0.66 0.27
N ILE A 171 -6.33 -1.38 0.50
CA ILE A 171 -6.09 -2.72 -0.01
C ILE A 171 -5.95 -3.69 1.15
N HIS A 172 -6.64 -4.82 1.03
CA HIS A 172 -6.69 -5.86 2.03
C HIS A 172 -6.29 -7.19 1.40
N LEU A 173 -5.39 -7.92 2.03
CA LEU A 173 -5.05 -9.28 1.64
C LEU A 173 -5.87 -10.25 2.49
N VAL A 174 -6.58 -11.15 1.82
CA VAL A 174 -7.49 -12.08 2.48
C VAL A 174 -7.51 -13.43 1.77
N HIS A 175 -7.71 -14.52 2.51
CA HIS A 175 -7.95 -15.81 1.91
C HIS A 175 -9.28 -15.81 1.13
N GLU A 176 -9.33 -16.48 -0.01
CA GLU A 176 -10.48 -16.47 -0.92
C GLU A 176 -11.76 -16.96 -0.24
N SER A 177 -11.65 -17.91 0.69
CA SER A 177 -12.77 -18.48 1.43
C SER A 177 -13.47 -17.48 2.36
N ILE A 178 -12.82 -16.37 2.71
CA ILE A 178 -13.40 -15.34 3.61
C ILE A 178 -13.64 -14.01 2.92
N ALA A 179 -13.32 -13.86 1.64
CA ALA A 179 -13.39 -12.58 0.95
C ALA A 179 -14.81 -11.97 0.98
N SER A 180 -15.85 -12.77 0.77
CA SER A 180 -17.23 -12.28 0.79
C SER A 180 -17.68 -11.81 2.18
N SER A 181 -17.40 -12.60 3.23
CA SER A 181 -17.76 -12.21 4.62
C SER A 181 -16.93 -11.03 5.13
N PHE A 182 -15.69 -10.92 4.67
CA PHE A 182 -14.83 -9.79 4.95
C PHE A 182 -15.36 -8.48 4.33
N ILE A 183 -15.88 -8.52 3.10
CA ILE A 183 -16.51 -7.35 2.46
C ILE A 183 -17.73 -6.88 3.25
N GLU A 184 -18.60 -7.80 3.67
CA GLU A 184 -19.78 -7.45 4.48
C GLU A 184 -19.38 -6.84 5.83
N HIS A 185 -18.32 -7.35 6.43
CA HIS A 185 -17.72 -6.76 7.64
C HIS A 185 -17.23 -5.33 7.38
N LEU A 186 -16.46 -5.08 6.31
CA LEU A 186 -16.00 -3.73 5.98
C LEU A 186 -17.17 -2.77 5.74
N ARG A 187 -18.18 -3.17 4.96
CA ARG A 187 -19.39 -2.39 4.69
C ARG A 187 -20.12 -2.01 5.98
N SER A 188 -20.35 -2.98 6.86
CA SER A 188 -21.01 -2.76 8.14
C SER A 188 -20.23 -1.78 9.03
N ARG A 189 -18.91 -1.95 9.13
CA ARG A 189 -18.05 -1.07 9.94
C ARG A 189 -18.01 0.35 9.39
N TYR A 190 -17.92 0.49 8.07
CA TYR A 190 -17.89 1.79 7.39
C TYR A 190 -19.23 2.53 7.49
N GLN A 191 -20.35 1.84 7.25
CA GLN A 191 -21.70 2.38 7.42
C GLN A 191 -21.94 2.83 8.86
N LYS A 192 -21.50 2.04 9.85
CA LYS A 192 -21.62 2.41 11.27
C LYS A 192 -20.81 3.66 11.63
N ALA A 193 -19.61 3.83 11.04
CA ALA A 193 -18.74 4.95 11.35
C ALA A 193 -19.16 6.25 10.65
N PHE A 194 -19.61 6.16 9.39
CA PHE A 194 -19.82 7.35 8.54
C PHE A 194 -21.23 7.49 7.97
N GLY A 195 -22.11 6.51 8.17
CA GLY A 195 -23.47 6.54 7.60
C GLY A 195 -23.53 6.41 6.07
N ARG A 196 -22.44 5.98 5.43
CA ARG A 196 -22.28 5.88 3.96
C ARG A 196 -22.04 4.44 3.53
N GLU A 197 -22.55 4.09 2.36
CA GLU A 197 -22.23 2.81 1.72
C GLU A 197 -20.76 2.76 1.29
N LEU A 198 -20.16 1.58 1.38
CA LEU A 198 -18.77 1.33 0.97
C LEU A 198 -18.74 0.61 -0.37
N ASN A 199 -18.07 1.21 -1.35
CA ASN A 199 -17.74 0.52 -2.60
C ASN A 199 -16.53 -0.39 -2.36
N CYS A 200 -16.70 -1.69 -2.58
CA CYS A 200 -15.68 -2.68 -2.30
C CYS A 200 -15.79 -3.85 -3.28
N PHE A 201 -14.66 -4.34 -3.78
CA PHE A 201 -14.62 -5.45 -4.73
C PHE A 201 -13.42 -6.38 -4.49
N ILE A 202 -13.56 -7.61 -4.95
CA ILE A 202 -12.49 -8.63 -4.94
C ILE A 202 -11.76 -8.56 -6.28
N THR A 203 -10.43 -8.63 -6.24
CA THR A 203 -9.59 -8.73 -7.42
C THR A 203 -8.39 -9.64 -7.18
N GLN A 204 -7.68 -9.96 -8.26
CA GLN A 204 -6.50 -10.81 -8.28
C GLN A 204 -5.40 -10.15 -9.11
N ALA A 205 -4.15 -10.51 -8.84
CA ALA A 205 -3.04 -10.10 -9.70
C ALA A 205 -3.21 -10.69 -11.10
N SER A 206 -3.20 -9.82 -12.11
CA SER A 206 -3.46 -10.17 -13.51
C SER A 206 -2.27 -9.83 -14.40
N ASP A 207 -2.30 -10.34 -15.62
CA ASP A 207 -1.38 -9.90 -16.67
C ASP A 207 -1.60 -8.41 -16.99
N GLY A 208 -0.51 -7.73 -17.33
CA GLY A 208 -0.50 -6.34 -17.75
C GLY A 208 -1.00 -6.17 -19.19
N ALA A 209 -0.72 -4.99 -19.75
CA ALA A 209 -1.04 -4.65 -21.13
C ALA A 209 -0.43 -5.65 -22.10
N ARG A 210 -1.27 -6.25 -22.96
CA ARG A 210 -0.85 -7.24 -23.96
C ARG A 210 -1.63 -7.08 -25.26
N LEU A 211 -1.02 -7.52 -26.35
CA LEU A 211 -1.72 -7.72 -27.62
C LEU A 211 -2.57 -8.98 -27.53
N GLN A 212 -3.84 -8.89 -27.93
CA GLN A 212 -4.76 -10.02 -27.99
C GLN A 212 -5.33 -10.08 -29.41
N SER A 213 -5.19 -11.22 -30.08
CA SER A 213 -5.84 -11.42 -31.38
C SER A 213 -7.36 -11.46 -31.18
N LEU A 214 -8.09 -10.75 -32.04
CA LEU A 214 -9.55 -10.75 -32.07
C LEU A 214 -10.12 -12.16 -32.29
N ASP A 215 -9.43 -13.00 -33.06
CA ASP A 215 -9.87 -14.38 -33.35
C ASP A 215 -9.84 -15.29 -32.11
N THR A 216 -9.05 -14.91 -31.10
CA THR A 216 -8.89 -15.65 -29.84
C THR A 216 -9.62 -15.01 -28.66
N LEU A 217 -10.25 -13.86 -28.91
CA LEU A 217 -11.01 -13.12 -27.91
C LEU A 217 -12.35 -13.84 -27.73
N LYS A 218 -12.47 -14.62 -26.65
CA LYS A 218 -13.78 -15.16 -26.27
C LYS A 218 -14.71 -13.97 -26.01
N PRO A 219 -15.95 -13.96 -26.55
CA PRO A 219 -16.93 -12.94 -26.19
C PRO A 219 -17.06 -12.92 -24.66
N ALA A 220 -16.88 -11.76 -24.05
CA ALA A 220 -17.25 -11.59 -22.65
C ALA A 220 -18.77 -11.82 -22.57
N LEU A 221 -19.18 -12.88 -21.86
CA LEU A 221 -20.57 -13.15 -21.52
C LEU A 221 -21.14 -12.02 -20.66
#